data_AF-F4SY46-F1
#
_entry.id   AF-F4SY46-F1
#
_cell.length_a   1.000
_cell.length_b   1.000
_cell.length_c   1.000
_cell.angle_alpha   90.00
_cell.angle_beta   90.00
_cell.angle_gamma   90.00
#
_symmetry.space_group_name_H-M   'P 1'
#
loop_
_entity.id
_entity.type
_entity.pdbx_description
1 polymer ?
#
loop_
_entity_poly.entity_id
_entity_poly.type
_entity_poly.pdbx_seq_one_letter_code
_entity_poly.pdbx_strand_id
1 'polypeptide(L)'
;MRSGKKISKTKSSVKSWKICVRLQNLGTIDYRYWLTKAQADAQELKNTREEGLVLETELFTFILQRVAQEILGILVRVPLTLQRKYPDISPSHLDVVKTEIAKASNVAAKASENVGGWIDDFRRTEGS
;
A
#
# COMPACT_ATOMS: atom_id res chain seq x y z
N MET A 1 -69.12 0.36 25.93
CA MET A 1 -67.98 -0.10 26.76
C MET A 1 -67.17 -1.14 26.01
N ARG A 2 -65.88 -0.89 25.75
CA ARG A 2 -64.97 -1.87 25.11
C ARG A 2 -64.59 -2.93 26.14
N SER A 3 -65.04 -4.16 25.93
CA SER A 3 -64.67 -5.33 26.75
C SER A 3 -63.20 -5.67 26.52
N GLY A 4 -62.35 -5.35 27.50
CA GLY A 4 -60.94 -5.71 27.52
C GLY A 4 -60.78 -7.19 27.90
N LYS A 5 -60.62 -8.07 26.90
CA LYS A 5 -60.29 -9.48 27.10
C LYS A 5 -58.85 -9.59 27.62
N LYS A 6 -58.66 -9.74 28.94
CA LYS A 6 -57.35 -10.04 29.54
C LYS A 6 -56.89 -11.42 29.10
N ILE A 7 -55.84 -11.48 28.29
CA ILE A 7 -55.21 -12.73 27.86
C ILE A 7 -54.30 -13.20 29.01
N SER A 8 -54.77 -14.15 29.81
CA SER A 8 -53.94 -14.82 30.82
C SER A 8 -52.97 -15.79 30.14
N LYS A 9 -51.69 -15.40 30.02
CA LYS A 9 -50.65 -16.30 29.49
C LYS A 9 -50.37 -17.41 30.51
N THR A 10 -50.64 -18.66 30.15
CA THR A 10 -50.32 -19.84 30.97
C THR A 10 -48.80 -20.06 31.05
N LYS A 11 -48.30 -20.69 32.13
CA LYS A 11 -46.85 -20.99 32.31
C LYS A 11 -46.25 -21.77 31.12
N SER A 12 -47.07 -22.58 30.43
CA SER A 12 -46.68 -23.30 29.20
C SER A 12 -46.43 -22.34 28.02
N SER A 13 -47.30 -21.34 27.84
CA SER A 13 -47.16 -20.33 26.79
C SER A 13 -45.89 -19.46 26.99
N VAL A 14 -45.54 -19.15 28.25
CA VAL A 14 -44.30 -18.41 28.57
C VAL A 14 -43.04 -19.24 28.29
N LYS A 15 -43.06 -20.54 28.60
CA LYS A 15 -41.95 -21.46 28.26
C LYS A 15 -41.78 -21.61 26.75
N SER A 16 -42.87 -21.80 26.02
CA SER A 16 -42.87 -21.90 24.56
C SER A 16 -42.33 -20.63 23.89
N TRP A 17 -42.72 -19.45 24.39
CA TRP A 17 -42.20 -18.18 23.88
C TRP A 17 -40.70 -17.99 24.14
N LYS A 18 -40.20 -18.35 25.34
CA LYS A 18 -38.77 -18.31 25.66
C LYS A 18 -37.94 -19.23 24.76
N ILE A 19 -38.46 -20.43 24.45
CA ILE A 19 -37.81 -21.37 23.54
C ILE A 19 -37.74 -20.78 22.12
N CYS A 20 -38.84 -20.20 21.64
CA CYS A 20 -38.90 -19.60 20.31
C CYS A 20 -37.93 -18.41 20.16
N VAL A 21 -37.86 -17.53 21.17
CA VAL A 21 -36.90 -16.40 21.20
C VAL A 21 -35.45 -16.90 21.25
N ARG A 22 -35.17 -17.98 22.00
CA ARG A 22 -33.82 -18.58 22.07
C ARG A 22 -33.39 -19.15 20.71
N LEU A 23 -34.31 -19.81 19.99
CA LEU A 23 -34.05 -20.37 18.66
C LEU A 23 -33.84 -19.26 17.60
N GLN A 24 -34.63 -18.18 17.65
CA GLN A 24 -34.43 -17.00 16.80
C GLN A 24 -33.08 -16.33 17.05
N ASN A 25 -32.67 -16.21 18.32
CA ASN A 25 -31.38 -15.64 18.67
C ASN A 25 -30.22 -16.53 18.21
N LEU A 26 -30.34 -17.86 18.28
CA LEU A 26 -29.32 -18.79 17.79
C LEU A 26 -29.06 -18.61 16.28
N GLY A 27 -30.11 -18.64 15.45
CA GLY A 27 -29.96 -18.45 14.00
C GLY A 27 -29.44 -17.06 13.61
N THR A 28 -29.71 -16.04 14.43
CA THR A 28 -29.16 -14.69 14.23
C THR A 28 -27.68 -14.60 14.61
N ILE A 29 -27.24 -15.36 15.62
CA ILE A 29 -25.83 -15.44 16.02
C ILE A 29 -25.01 -16.15 14.93
N ASP A 30 -25.52 -17.25 14.38
CA ASP A 30 -24.83 -18.01 13.32
C ASP A 30 -24.69 -17.18 12.04
N TYR A 31 -25.74 -16.44 11.66
CA TYR A 31 -25.71 -15.54 10.50
C TYR A 31 -24.70 -14.41 10.69
N ARG A 32 -24.67 -13.77 11.87
CA ARG A 32 -23.68 -12.73 12.19
C ARG A 32 -22.26 -13.27 12.21
N TYR A 33 -22.07 -14.47 12.75
CA TYR A 33 -20.79 -15.14 12.78
C TYR A 33 -20.26 -15.40 11.36
N TRP A 34 -21.09 -15.92 10.46
CA TRP A 34 -20.72 -16.12 9.06
C TRP A 34 -20.39 -14.79 8.34
N LEU A 35 -21.18 -13.74 8.58
CA LEU A 35 -20.94 -12.43 7.98
C LEU A 35 -19.62 -11.80 8.47
N THR A 36 -19.37 -11.83 9.78
CA THR A 36 -18.11 -11.35 10.37
C THR A 36 -16.92 -12.16 9.87
N LYS A 37 -17.09 -13.49 9.72
CA LYS A 37 -16.05 -14.36 9.16
C LYS A 37 -15.77 -14.01 7.69
N ALA A 38 -16.80 -13.85 6.86
CA ALA A 38 -16.63 -13.46 5.46
C ALA A 38 -15.99 -12.07 5.31
N GLN A 39 -16.27 -11.13 6.22
CA GLN A 39 -15.60 -9.83 6.27
C GLN A 39 -14.12 -9.96 6.68
N ALA A 40 -13.83 -10.82 7.66
CA ALA A 40 -12.45 -11.10 8.08
C ALA A 40 -11.65 -11.77 6.95
N ASP A 41 -12.21 -12.78 6.29
CA ASP A 41 -11.58 -13.48 5.16
C ASP A 41 -11.34 -12.52 3.98
N ALA A 42 -12.30 -11.64 3.69
CA ALA A 42 -12.14 -10.62 2.66
C ALA A 42 -11.05 -9.58 3.01
N GLN A 43 -10.94 -9.23 4.29
CA GLN A 43 -9.90 -8.31 4.77
C GLN A 43 -8.52 -8.98 4.75
N GLU A 44 -8.43 -10.26 5.12
CA GLU A 44 -7.19 -11.03 5.08
C GLU A 44 -6.67 -11.14 3.65
N LEU A 45 -7.53 -11.49 2.68
CA LEU A 45 -7.18 -11.52 1.26
C LEU A 45 -6.72 -10.14 0.73
N LYS A 46 -7.35 -9.06 1.19
CA LYS A 46 -6.96 -7.70 0.84
C LYS A 46 -5.58 -7.36 1.41
N ASN A 47 -5.35 -7.68 2.69
CA ASN A 47 -4.06 -7.48 3.35
C ASN A 47 -2.97 -8.30 2.65
N THR A 48 -3.18 -9.57 2.34
CA THR A 48 -2.20 -10.41 1.63
C THR A 48 -1.88 -9.86 0.24
N ARG A 49 -2.88 -9.32 -0.48
CA ARG A 49 -2.65 -8.65 -1.77
C ARG A 49 -1.86 -7.35 -1.61
N GLU A 50 -2.22 -6.53 -0.64
CA GLU A 50 -1.52 -5.27 -0.36
C GLU A 50 -0.09 -5.54 0.11
N GLU A 51 0.12 -6.51 0.99
CA GLU A 51 1.44 -6.99 1.42
C GLU A 51 2.27 -7.48 0.23
N GLY A 52 1.69 -8.26 -0.70
CA GLY A 52 2.37 -8.68 -1.92
C GLY A 52 2.81 -7.51 -2.81
N LEU A 53 1.93 -6.52 -3.01
CA LEU A 53 2.25 -5.30 -3.77
C LEU A 53 3.31 -4.43 -3.07
N VAL A 54 3.28 -4.37 -1.73
CA VAL A 54 4.28 -3.67 -0.93
C VAL A 54 5.65 -4.33 -1.11
N LEU A 55 5.73 -5.67 -1.06
CA LEU A 55 6.98 -6.40 -1.29
C LEU A 55 7.54 -6.18 -2.70
N GLU A 56 6.68 -6.18 -3.73
CA GLU A 56 7.09 -5.86 -5.09
C GLU A 56 7.60 -4.41 -5.20
N THR A 57 6.92 -3.47 -4.56
CA THR A 57 7.31 -2.05 -4.55
C THR A 57 8.64 -1.83 -3.83
N GLU A 58 8.88 -2.50 -2.70
CA GLU A 58 10.14 -2.47 -1.97
C GLU A 58 11.28 -3.05 -2.80
N LEU A 59 11.04 -4.18 -3.48
CA LEU A 59 12.01 -4.80 -4.37
C LEU A 59 12.36 -3.88 -5.54
N PHE A 60 11.37 -3.28 -6.20
CA PHE A 60 11.62 -2.33 -7.29
C PHE A 60 12.36 -1.09 -6.81
N THR A 61 12.01 -0.57 -5.62
CA THR A 61 12.72 0.56 -5.01
C THR A 61 14.19 0.22 -4.77
N PHE A 62 14.47 -0.96 -4.22
CA PHE A 62 15.83 -1.45 -3.99
C PHE A 62 16.63 -1.60 -5.29
N ILE A 63 16.03 -2.19 -6.34
CA ILE A 63 16.67 -2.35 -7.65
C ILE A 63 16.96 -0.98 -8.28
N LEU A 64 16.01 -0.05 -8.24
CA LEU A 64 16.19 1.30 -8.78
C LEU A 64 17.30 2.06 -8.05
N GLN A 65 17.38 1.96 -6.73
CA GLN A 65 18.50 2.52 -5.96
C GLN A 65 19.83 1.91 -6.39
N ARG A 66 19.90 0.58 -6.56
CA ARG A 66 21.13 -0.10 -6.99
C ARG A 66 21.60 0.37 -8.36
N VAL A 67 20.71 0.41 -9.35
CA VAL A 67 21.02 0.89 -10.70
C VAL A 67 21.45 2.36 -10.67
N ALA A 68 20.76 3.21 -9.90
CA ALA A 68 21.13 4.60 -9.74
C ALA A 68 22.56 4.75 -9.19
N GLN A 69 22.93 4.01 -8.14
CA GLN A 69 24.28 4.06 -7.58
C GLN A 69 25.36 3.61 -8.57
N GLU A 70 25.09 2.57 -9.38
CA GLU A 70 26.02 2.12 -10.42
C GLU A 70 26.27 3.22 -11.48
N ILE A 71 25.20 3.87 -11.95
CA ILE A 71 25.28 4.97 -12.92
C ILE A 71 26.06 6.15 -12.33
N LEU A 72 25.78 6.53 -11.08
CA LEU A 72 26.50 7.60 -10.40
C LEU A 72 27.99 7.30 -10.25
N GLY A 73 28.35 6.04 -9.96
CA GLY A 73 29.74 5.60 -9.90
C GLY A 73 30.49 5.81 -11.23
N ILE A 74 29.82 5.64 -12.36
CA ILE A 74 30.38 5.93 -13.69
C ILE A 74 30.48 7.45 -13.90
N LEU A 75 29.41 8.19 -13.57
CA LEU A 75 29.33 9.64 -13.79
C LEU A 75 30.44 10.41 -13.06
N VAL A 76 30.73 10.03 -11.81
CA VAL A 76 31.80 10.66 -11.00
C VAL A 76 33.19 10.52 -11.65
N ARG A 77 33.39 9.51 -12.51
CA ARG A 77 34.66 9.30 -13.22
C ARG A 77 34.78 10.13 -14.50
N VAL A 78 33.70 10.74 -14.98
CA VAL A 78 33.67 11.51 -16.23
C VAL A 78 34.59 12.73 -16.19
N PRO A 79 34.57 13.61 -15.16
CA PRO A 79 35.45 14.77 -15.12
C PRO A 79 36.94 14.39 -15.14
N LEU A 80 37.30 13.31 -14.45
CA LEU A 80 38.68 12.79 -14.41
C LEU A 80 39.11 12.24 -15.78
N THR A 81 38.21 11.55 -16.47
CA THR A 81 38.47 11.04 -17.83
C THR A 81 38.64 12.19 -18.80
N LEU A 82 37.84 13.25 -18.67
CA LEU A 82 37.92 14.45 -19.50
C LEU A 82 39.24 15.20 -19.29
N GLN A 83 39.67 15.36 -18.04
CA GLN A 83 40.95 15.98 -17.69
C GLN A 83 42.14 15.21 -18.27
N ARG A 84 42.11 13.87 -18.24
CA ARG A 84 43.19 13.04 -18.81
C ARG A 84 43.26 13.12 -20.34
N LYS A 85 42.11 13.23 -21.00
CA LYS A 85 42.02 13.27 -22.46
C LYS A 85 42.31 14.67 -23.03
N TYR A 86 42.01 15.71 -22.27
CA TYR A 86 42.20 17.11 -22.65
C TYR A 86 42.90 17.88 -21.51
N PRO A 87 44.23 17.80 -21.41
CA PRO A 87 44.97 18.45 -20.31
C PRO A 87 44.87 19.98 -20.31
N ASP A 88 44.58 20.59 -21.47
CA ASP A 88 44.44 22.05 -21.62
C ASP A 88 43.04 22.57 -21.25
N ILE A 89 42.14 21.71 -20.78
CA ILE A 89 40.79 22.14 -20.38
C ILE A 89 40.85 23.05 -19.15
N SER A 90 40.14 24.18 -19.22
CA SER A 90 40.03 25.09 -18.08
C SER A 90 39.42 24.37 -16.86
N PRO A 91 40.02 24.49 -15.65
CA PRO A 91 39.47 23.92 -14.42
C PRO A 91 38.03 24.37 -14.14
N SER A 92 37.66 25.59 -14.56
CA SER A 92 36.30 26.13 -14.45
C SER A 92 35.27 25.28 -15.21
N HIS A 93 35.61 24.78 -16.40
CA HIS A 93 34.70 23.93 -17.18
C HIS A 93 34.51 22.57 -16.50
N LEU A 94 35.57 22.02 -15.90
CA LEU A 94 35.48 20.78 -15.14
C LEU A 94 34.59 20.93 -13.90
N ASP A 95 34.62 22.08 -13.23
CA ASP A 95 33.80 22.33 -12.04
C ASP A 95 32.30 22.49 -12.37
N VAL A 96 31.96 23.05 -13.54
CA VAL A 96 30.58 23.03 -14.05
C VAL A 96 30.11 21.60 -14.25
N VAL A 97 30.91 20.74 -14.89
CA VAL A 97 30.56 19.33 -15.12
C VAL A 97 30.38 18.58 -13.79
N LYS A 98 31.29 18.78 -12.82
CA LYS A 98 31.15 18.19 -11.48
C LYS A 98 29.87 18.64 -10.77
N THR A 99 29.51 19.91 -10.93
CA THR A 99 28.32 20.50 -10.32
C THR A 99 27.03 19.93 -10.93
N GLU A 100 26.98 19.79 -12.26
CA GLU A 100 25.84 19.15 -12.92
C GLU A 100 25.70 17.67 -12.56
N ILE A 101 26.82 16.94 -12.46
CA ILE A 101 26.82 15.57 -11.95
C ILE A 101 26.29 15.52 -10.51
N ALA A 102 26.72 16.44 -9.64
CA ALA A 102 26.23 16.49 -8.26
C ALA A 102 24.72 16.76 -8.17
N LYS A 103 24.18 17.65 -9.04
CA LYS A 103 22.73 17.88 -9.14
C LYS A 103 21.99 16.60 -9.57
N ALA A 104 22.49 15.92 -10.60
CA ALA A 104 21.91 14.66 -11.06
C ALA A 104 21.97 13.58 -9.97
N SER A 105 23.08 13.48 -9.23
CA SER A 105 23.23 12.58 -8.07
C SER A 105 22.19 12.85 -7.00
N ASN A 106 21.94 14.12 -6.67
CA ASN A 106 20.96 14.49 -5.66
C ASN A 106 19.53 14.14 -6.08
N VAL A 107 19.21 14.23 -7.37
CA VAL A 107 17.91 13.79 -7.91
C VAL A 107 17.80 12.26 -7.87
N ALA A 108 18.84 11.55 -8.31
CA ALA A 108 18.88 10.09 -8.29
C ALA A 108 18.81 9.51 -6.88
N ALA A 109 19.45 10.15 -5.89
CA ALA A 109 19.38 9.76 -4.49
C ALA A 109 17.94 9.85 -3.91
N LYS A 110 17.14 10.79 -4.42
CA LYS A 110 15.72 10.96 -4.04
C LYS A 110 14.77 10.07 -4.83
N ALA A 111 15.26 9.31 -5.80
CA ALA A 111 14.42 8.47 -6.66
C ALA A 111 13.59 7.47 -5.84
N SER A 112 14.16 6.88 -4.79
CA SER A 112 13.45 5.92 -3.92
C SER A 112 12.29 6.55 -3.15
N GLU A 113 12.41 7.80 -2.73
CA GLU A 113 11.35 8.52 -2.01
C GLU A 113 10.18 8.86 -2.95
N ASN A 114 10.47 9.01 -4.25
CA ASN A 114 9.48 9.36 -5.27
C ASN A 114 8.78 8.15 -5.91
N VAL A 115 9.22 6.91 -5.62
CA VAL A 115 8.65 5.69 -6.24
C VAL A 115 7.14 5.58 -5.99
N GLY A 116 6.67 5.87 -4.78
CA GLY A 116 5.24 5.86 -4.46
C GLY A 116 4.44 6.83 -5.33
N GLY A 117 4.95 8.04 -5.53
CA GLY A 117 4.32 9.04 -6.40
C GLY A 117 4.29 8.60 -7.87
N TRP A 118 5.35 7.96 -8.37
CA TRP A 118 5.38 7.43 -9.74
C TRP A 118 4.42 6.27 -9.95
N ILE A 119 4.24 5.41 -8.95
CA ILE A 119 3.24 4.32 -8.99
C ILE A 119 1.83 4.91 -9.03
N ASP A 120 1.56 5.93 -8.22
CA ASP A 120 0.26 6.61 -8.22
C ASP A 120 -0.02 7.28 -9.57
N ASP A 121 0.97 7.94 -10.17
CA ASP A 121 0.84 8.55 -11.49
C ASP A 121 0.63 7.50 -12.59
N PHE A 122 1.34 6.37 -12.56
CA PHE A 122 1.13 5.24 -13.47
C PHE A 122 -0.30 4.70 -13.39
N ARG A 123 -0.83 4.54 -12.17
CA ARG A 123 -2.22 4.07 -11.96
C ARG A 123 -3.26 5.05 -12.49
N ARG A 124 -2.97 6.35 -12.48
CA ARG A 124 -3.86 7.37 -13.07
C ARG A 124 -3.86 7.33 -14.60
N THR A 125 -2.71 7.07 -15.21
CA THR A 125 -2.58 7.02 -16.68
C THR A 125 -3.18 5.76 -17.30
N GLU A 126 -3.08 4.61 -16.63
CA GLU A 126 -3.65 3.33 -17.10
C GLU A 126 -5.16 3.20 -16.82
N GLY A 127 -5.70 4.05 -15.94
CA GLY A 127 -7.12 4.08 -15.57
C GLY A 127 -8.00 5.03 -16.39
N SER A 128 -7.44 5.72 -17.40
CA SER A 128 -8.16 6.56 -18.38
C SER A 128 -8.26 5.86 -19.73
#